data_AF-A0A7G8FKP9-F1
#
_entry.id   AF-A0A7G8FKP9-F1
#
_cell.length_a   1.000
_cell.length_b   1.000
_cell.length_c   1.000
_cell.angle_alpha   90.00
_cell.angle_beta   90.00
_cell.angle_gamma   90.00
#
_symmetry.space_group_name_H-M   'P 1'
#
loop_
_entity.id
_entity.type
_entity.pdbx_description
1 polymer ?
#
loop_
_entity_poly.entity_id
_entity_poly.type
_entity_poly.pdbx_seq_one_letter_code
_entity_poly.pdbx_strand_id
1 'polypeptide(L)'
;MPTKQSVEHILNWFPEDYDFRVFQNYMYGSSQGQTFYYWMYSDEPNIIEIGRGGVINQFVEARPVRGEDYEWAIDLFESLDELLELDFELTNNKDQANFRLYGTTGHNLDGSGGFADGTQLLNVGYTDIIVNVGELNSDMEANDPRNTYLALHEIGHALGLSHPGLPPIYETRTTMGFSGIRDIPSWDLYHSKDTIMSYNHHSSGPGQTYTEGDILALQTIWGEEGEYTSPSIIRSNKGKGKMKAGKGTTTFYFDKFDKFKNKNADKIINFEASRGDKIAFNELALPGLKDKDTFSFVSVKNSRKLKRLSKKGYDIIYFEKKGFLYADGNGSQKNWGAKDEGGLFAKIAKNTSLNVDDFIFYDV
;
A
#
# COMPACT_ATOMS: atom_id res chain seq x y z
N MET A 1 7.08 24.48 7.54
CA MET A 1 6.29 23.26 7.73
C MET A 1 5.67 22.93 6.39
N PRO A 2 5.92 21.74 5.82
CA PRO A 2 5.14 21.24 4.72
C PRO A 2 3.67 21.31 5.16
N THR A 3 2.83 21.92 4.33
CA THR A 3 1.40 21.96 4.63
C THR A 3 0.84 20.58 4.29
N LYS A 4 -0.22 20.13 4.97
CA LYS A 4 -0.94 18.90 4.57
C LYS A 4 -1.23 18.87 3.05
N GLN A 5 -1.48 20.04 2.49
CA GLN A 5 -1.66 20.27 1.06
C GLN A 5 -0.44 19.90 0.20
N SER A 6 0.81 20.11 0.65
CA SER A 6 1.99 19.70 -0.12
C SER A 6 2.12 18.18 -0.21
N VAL A 7 1.83 17.46 0.87
CA VAL A 7 1.83 15.98 0.85
C VAL A 7 0.74 15.45 -0.09
N GLU A 8 -0.47 15.99 -0.02
CA GLU A 8 -1.58 15.62 -0.92
C GLU A 8 -1.22 15.86 -2.41
N HIS A 9 -0.45 16.91 -2.71
CA HIS A 9 0.00 17.21 -4.08
C HIS A 9 1.17 16.35 -4.57
N ILE A 10 2.02 15.82 -3.67
CA ILE A 10 3.11 14.88 -4.01
C ILE A 10 2.58 13.44 -4.12
N LEU A 11 1.45 13.13 -3.48
CA LEU A 11 0.77 11.82 -3.57
C LEU A 11 -0.35 11.82 -4.63
N ASN A 12 -0.24 12.64 -5.67
CA ASN A 12 -1.33 12.83 -6.63
C ASN A 12 -1.61 11.57 -7.49
N TRP A 13 -0.64 10.66 -7.61
CA TRP A 13 -0.79 9.34 -8.25
C TRP A 13 -1.82 8.43 -7.57
N PHE A 14 -2.06 8.60 -6.26
CA PHE A 14 -3.02 7.78 -5.51
C PHE A 14 -4.36 8.49 -5.37
N PRO A 15 -5.51 7.78 -5.33
CA PRO A 15 -6.79 8.35 -4.93
C PRO A 15 -6.75 9.08 -3.58
N GLU A 16 -7.63 10.07 -3.36
CA GLU A 16 -7.65 10.85 -2.10
C GLU A 16 -7.97 9.98 -0.87
N ASP A 17 -8.76 8.94 -1.10
CA ASP A 17 -9.22 7.97 -0.11
C ASP A 17 -8.43 6.65 -0.17
N TYR A 18 -7.27 6.63 -0.82
CA TYR A 18 -6.43 5.44 -0.90
C TYR A 18 -5.94 5.00 0.48
N ASP A 19 -6.25 3.76 0.86
CA ASP A 19 -5.80 3.17 2.11
C ASP A 19 -4.41 2.56 1.95
N PHE A 20 -3.37 3.32 2.30
CA PHE A 20 -1.99 2.85 2.25
C PHE A 20 -1.70 1.65 3.16
N ARG A 21 -2.54 1.35 4.18
CA ARG A 21 -2.39 0.11 4.95
C ARG A 21 -2.62 -1.13 4.10
N VAL A 22 -3.53 -1.06 3.13
CA VAL A 22 -3.74 -2.17 2.17
C VAL A 22 -2.49 -2.38 1.33
N PHE A 23 -1.90 -1.29 0.84
CA PHE A 23 -0.64 -1.32 0.09
C PHE A 23 0.50 -1.90 0.93
N GLN A 24 0.73 -1.39 2.15
CA GLN A 24 1.76 -1.88 3.07
C GLN A 24 1.59 -3.38 3.35
N ASN A 25 0.36 -3.83 3.61
CA ASN A 25 0.08 -5.25 3.83
C ASN A 25 0.38 -6.12 2.61
N TYR A 26 0.14 -5.60 1.41
CA TYR A 26 0.48 -6.30 0.17
C TYR A 26 2.00 -6.38 0.01
N MET A 27 2.70 -5.25 0.16
CA MET A 27 4.15 -5.17 0.00
C MET A 27 4.90 -6.00 1.05
N TYR A 28 4.53 -5.87 2.32
CA TYR A 28 5.16 -6.55 3.45
C TYR A 28 4.64 -7.97 3.70
N GLY A 29 3.58 -8.38 2.99
CA GLY A 29 3.01 -9.72 3.11
C GLY A 29 3.83 -10.80 2.40
N SER A 30 4.85 -10.42 1.63
CA SER A 30 5.74 -11.34 0.94
C SER A 30 6.68 -12.07 1.92
N SER A 31 7.41 -13.09 1.43
CA SER A 31 8.44 -13.75 2.24
C SER A 31 9.64 -12.85 2.58
N GLN A 32 9.80 -11.73 1.86
CA GLN A 32 10.84 -10.74 2.12
C GLN A 32 10.42 -9.76 3.23
N GLY A 33 9.13 -9.69 3.57
CA GLY A 33 8.65 -8.78 4.60
C GLY A 33 8.91 -7.33 4.22
N GLN A 34 9.56 -6.60 5.13
CA GLN A 34 9.91 -5.19 4.99
C GLN A 34 11.24 -4.97 4.26
N THR A 35 11.97 -6.04 3.94
CA THR A 35 13.26 -5.95 3.27
C THR A 35 13.13 -5.77 1.78
N PHE A 36 13.62 -4.62 1.29
CA PHE A 36 13.68 -4.25 -0.12
C PHE A 36 15.12 -4.17 -0.58
N TYR A 37 15.40 -4.95 -1.62
CA TYR A 37 16.73 -5.02 -2.18
C TYR A 37 16.96 -3.92 -3.20
N TYR A 38 18.08 -3.23 -3.11
CA TYR A 38 18.54 -2.34 -4.17
C TYR A 38 19.84 -2.86 -4.79
N TRP A 39 20.00 -2.60 -6.08
CA TRP A 39 21.17 -2.98 -6.86
C TRP A 39 21.59 -1.82 -7.75
N MET A 40 22.89 -1.67 -7.94
CA MET A 40 23.47 -0.62 -8.77
C MET A 40 24.28 -1.23 -9.90
N TYR A 41 24.06 -0.73 -11.11
CA TYR A 41 24.84 -1.12 -12.28
C TYR A 41 26.32 -0.78 -12.07
N SER A 42 27.19 -1.76 -12.32
CA SER A 42 28.64 -1.66 -12.10
C SER A 42 29.47 -2.24 -13.25
N ASP A 43 28.83 -2.81 -14.27
CA ASP A 43 29.49 -3.38 -15.43
C ASP A 43 29.98 -2.29 -16.42
N GLU A 44 30.76 -2.68 -17.42
CA GLU A 44 31.15 -1.79 -18.51
C GLU A 44 29.92 -1.26 -19.28
N PRO A 45 29.94 -0.01 -19.77
CA PRO A 45 28.84 0.59 -20.50
C PRO A 45 28.24 -0.31 -21.59
N ASN A 46 26.92 -0.51 -21.55
CA ASN A 46 26.23 -1.38 -22.50
C ASN A 46 24.79 -0.94 -22.76
N ILE A 47 24.24 -1.31 -23.92
CA ILE A 47 22.82 -1.14 -24.20
C ILE A 47 22.06 -2.27 -23.52
N ILE A 48 21.12 -1.92 -22.64
CA ILE A 48 20.27 -2.86 -21.93
C ILE A 48 18.80 -2.56 -22.19
N GLU A 49 17.99 -3.60 -22.08
CA GLU A 49 16.54 -3.48 -22.05
C GLU A 49 16.10 -3.19 -20.61
N ILE A 50 15.24 -2.18 -20.44
CA ILE A 50 14.65 -1.80 -19.16
C ILE A 50 13.14 -1.66 -19.29
N GLY A 51 12.46 -1.80 -18.15
CA GLY A 51 11.01 -1.62 -18.07
C GLY A 51 10.63 -0.15 -17.91
N ARG A 52 9.67 0.32 -18.72
CA ARG A 52 8.99 1.61 -18.51
C ARG A 52 7.49 1.39 -18.35
N GLY A 53 6.98 1.64 -17.14
CA GLY A 53 5.56 1.47 -16.80
C GLY A 53 5.06 0.02 -16.87
N GLY A 54 5.96 -0.97 -16.81
CA GLY A 54 5.63 -2.40 -16.84
C GLY A 54 5.04 -2.93 -18.16
N VAL A 55 4.93 -2.10 -19.20
CA VAL A 55 4.28 -2.46 -20.48
C VAL A 55 5.14 -2.13 -21.70
N ILE A 56 6.09 -1.20 -21.57
CA ILE A 56 6.96 -0.76 -22.68
C ILE A 56 8.40 -1.10 -22.33
N ASN A 57 9.04 -1.88 -23.20
CA ASN A 57 10.47 -2.10 -23.12
C ASN A 57 11.19 -0.96 -23.83
N GLN A 58 12.18 -0.37 -23.17
CA GLN A 58 13.04 0.68 -23.73
C GLN A 58 14.50 0.20 -23.69
N PHE A 59 15.27 0.56 -24.70
CA PHE A 59 16.71 0.30 -24.73
C PHE A 59 17.47 1.56 -24.35
N VAL A 60 18.21 1.49 -23.25
CA VAL A 60 19.05 2.59 -22.77
C VAL A 60 20.51 2.16 -22.72
N GLU A 61 21.41 3.13 -22.83
CA GLU A 61 22.79 2.94 -22.42
C GLU A 61 22.83 2.92 -20.88
N ALA A 62 23.21 1.80 -20.30
CA ALA A 62 23.55 1.67 -18.88
C ALA A 62 25.04 1.84 -18.68
N ARG A 63 25.41 2.57 -17.63
CA ARG A 63 26.78 2.82 -17.19
C ARG A 63 26.84 2.72 -15.66
N PRO A 64 28.03 2.47 -15.11
CA PRO A 64 28.21 2.52 -13.67
C PRO A 64 27.77 3.85 -13.08
N VAL A 65 27.08 3.79 -11.96
CA VAL A 65 26.93 4.95 -11.07
C VAL A 65 28.34 5.28 -10.55
N ARG A 66 28.80 6.55 -10.63
CA ARG A 66 30.21 6.90 -10.34
C ARG A 66 30.54 6.62 -8.87
N GLY A 67 31.80 6.38 -8.54
CA GLY A 67 32.20 5.98 -7.17
C GLY A 67 31.68 6.89 -6.04
N GLU A 68 31.74 8.22 -6.20
CA GLU A 68 31.17 9.15 -5.21
C GLU A 68 29.64 9.18 -5.20
N ASP A 69 28.99 8.96 -6.35
CA ASP A 69 27.53 8.84 -6.47
C ASP A 69 27.04 7.51 -5.87
N TYR A 70 27.89 6.47 -5.90
CA TYR A 70 27.64 5.15 -5.35
C TYR A 70 27.63 5.16 -3.83
N GLU A 71 28.63 5.79 -3.21
CA GLU A 71 28.65 6.00 -1.74
C GLU A 71 27.47 6.84 -1.29
N TRP A 72 27.19 7.93 -2.02
CA TRP A 72 26.04 8.79 -1.74
C TRP A 72 24.70 8.04 -1.80
N ALA A 73 24.49 7.16 -2.79
CA ALA A 73 23.26 6.39 -2.90
C ALA A 73 23.10 5.40 -1.72
N ILE A 74 24.19 4.80 -1.25
CA ILE A 74 24.18 3.95 -0.04
C ILE A 74 23.77 4.77 1.18
N ASP A 75 24.45 5.90 1.42
CA ASP A 75 24.14 6.79 2.55
C ASP A 75 22.67 7.25 2.52
N LEU A 76 22.12 7.50 1.32
CA LEU A 76 20.71 7.82 1.14
C LEU A 76 19.80 6.68 1.58
N PHE A 77 20.01 5.46 1.10
CA PHE A 77 19.18 4.32 1.48
C PHE A 77 19.28 4.02 2.98
N GLU A 78 20.47 4.10 3.56
CA GLU A 78 20.66 4.00 5.03
C GLU A 78 19.89 5.10 5.77
N SER A 79 19.89 6.34 5.27
CA SER A 79 19.12 7.42 5.90
C SER A 79 17.61 7.24 5.80
N LEU A 80 17.12 6.61 4.73
CA LEU A 80 15.70 6.30 4.56
C LEU A 80 15.28 5.12 5.44
N ASP A 81 16.16 4.14 5.64
CA ASP A 81 16.00 3.01 6.56
C ASP A 81 15.66 3.48 7.98
N GLU A 82 16.33 4.54 8.45
CA GLU A 82 16.08 5.11 9.78
C GLU A 82 14.73 5.86 9.90
N LEU A 83 14.07 6.17 8.79
CA LEU A 83 12.91 7.06 8.73
C LEU A 83 11.63 6.36 8.27
N LEU A 84 11.78 5.32 7.46
CA LEU A 84 10.71 4.59 6.81
C LEU A 84 10.69 3.16 7.32
N GLU A 85 9.51 2.56 7.32
CA GLU A 85 9.34 1.14 7.65
C GLU A 85 9.97 0.16 6.63
N LEU A 86 10.58 0.67 5.56
CA LEU A 86 11.29 -0.15 4.58
C LEU A 86 12.70 -0.44 5.10
N ASP A 87 13.07 -1.72 5.13
CA ASP A 87 14.45 -2.12 5.36
C ASP A 87 15.19 -2.19 4.01
N PHE A 88 16.19 -1.36 3.76
CA PHE A 88 16.94 -1.36 2.49
C PHE A 88 18.21 -2.20 2.57
N GLU A 89 18.33 -3.21 1.70
CA GLU A 89 19.53 -4.06 1.61
C GLU A 89 20.19 -3.97 0.23
N LEU A 90 21.48 -3.62 0.19
CA LEU A 90 22.28 -3.69 -1.03
C LEU A 90 22.47 -5.17 -1.42
N THR A 91 22.15 -5.52 -2.66
CA THR A 91 22.43 -6.84 -3.23
C THR A 91 23.38 -6.75 -4.42
N ASN A 92 24.15 -7.80 -4.65
CA ASN A 92 24.94 -7.99 -5.87
C ASN A 92 24.16 -8.74 -6.96
N ASN A 93 22.93 -9.20 -6.66
CA ASN A 93 22.08 -9.92 -7.59
C ASN A 93 20.94 -9.03 -8.10
N LYS A 94 21.07 -8.57 -9.35
CA LYS A 94 20.05 -7.75 -10.03
C LYS A 94 18.65 -8.38 -9.98
N ASP A 95 18.55 -9.70 -10.13
CA ASP A 95 17.25 -10.39 -10.21
C ASP A 95 16.54 -10.45 -8.85
N GLN A 96 17.26 -10.23 -7.75
CA GLN A 96 16.68 -10.09 -6.41
C GLN A 96 16.21 -8.65 -6.11
N ALA A 97 16.76 -7.67 -6.81
CA ALA A 97 16.56 -6.26 -6.51
C ALA A 97 15.15 -5.76 -6.86
N ASN A 98 14.54 -5.09 -5.90
CA ASN A 98 13.32 -4.29 -6.05
C ASN A 98 13.62 -2.94 -6.70
N PHE A 99 14.78 -2.34 -6.41
CA PHE A 99 15.23 -1.07 -7.00
C PHE A 99 16.53 -1.27 -7.76
N ARG A 100 16.57 -0.89 -9.04
CA ARG A 100 17.73 -1.12 -9.90
C ARG A 100 18.21 0.21 -10.47
N LEU A 101 19.34 0.71 -10.00
CA LEU A 101 19.89 2.00 -10.42
C LEU A 101 20.85 1.83 -11.58
N TYR A 102 20.68 2.65 -12.61
CA TYR A 102 21.55 2.72 -13.78
C TYR A 102 21.93 4.18 -14.07
N GLY A 103 23.23 4.41 -14.32
CA GLY A 103 23.68 5.65 -14.95
C GLY A 103 23.47 5.59 -16.47
N THR A 104 23.26 6.73 -17.13
CA THR A 104 23.26 6.86 -18.59
C THR A 104 23.89 8.18 -19.05
N THR A 105 24.23 8.34 -20.34
CA THR A 105 24.61 9.66 -20.90
C THR A 105 23.45 10.39 -21.57
N GLY A 106 22.22 9.86 -21.45
CA GLY A 106 21.03 10.39 -22.12
C GLY A 106 20.73 9.70 -23.46
N HIS A 107 21.43 8.62 -23.79
CA HIS A 107 21.14 7.81 -24.97
C HIS A 107 19.69 7.28 -24.93
N ASN A 108 18.90 7.61 -25.95
CA ASN A 108 17.47 7.28 -26.06
C ASN A 108 16.58 7.77 -24.92
N LEU A 109 16.97 8.84 -24.20
CA LEU A 109 16.10 9.49 -23.22
C LEU A 109 15.26 10.66 -23.80
N ASP A 110 15.34 10.93 -25.11
CA ASP A 110 14.62 12.03 -25.78
C ASP A 110 14.76 13.40 -25.10
N GLY A 111 15.89 13.62 -24.40
CA GLY A 111 16.18 14.85 -23.66
C GLY A 111 15.71 14.87 -22.20
N SER A 112 15.23 13.76 -21.63
CA SER A 112 14.97 13.66 -20.19
C SER A 112 16.27 13.52 -19.39
N GLY A 113 16.28 14.09 -18.17
CA GLY A 113 17.38 13.93 -17.22
C GLY A 113 17.41 12.53 -16.61
N GLY A 114 16.25 11.93 -16.34
CA GLY A 114 16.14 10.58 -15.81
C GLY A 114 14.76 10.01 -16.04
N PHE A 115 14.51 8.85 -15.46
CA PHE A 115 13.15 8.38 -15.17
C PHE A 115 13.14 7.23 -14.16
N ALA A 116 12.07 7.15 -13.39
CA ALA A 116 11.62 5.97 -12.67
C ALA A 116 10.09 5.97 -12.58
N ASP A 117 9.50 4.81 -12.27
CA ASP A 117 8.05 4.68 -12.10
C ASP A 117 7.76 3.66 -11.00
N GLY A 118 7.38 4.13 -9.82
CA GLY A 118 7.07 3.28 -8.67
C GLY A 118 5.90 2.32 -8.89
N THR A 119 5.04 2.53 -9.89
CA THR A 119 3.98 1.57 -10.23
C THR A 119 4.52 0.26 -10.78
N GLN A 120 5.76 0.25 -11.29
CA GLN A 120 6.42 -0.98 -11.77
C GLN A 120 6.61 -2.00 -10.66
N LEU A 121 6.91 -1.53 -9.44
CA LEU A 121 7.11 -2.38 -8.28
C LEU A 121 5.89 -3.28 -8.00
N LEU A 122 4.68 -2.77 -8.22
CA LEU A 122 3.43 -3.54 -8.08
C LEU A 122 3.20 -4.53 -9.22
N ASN A 123 3.60 -4.17 -10.45
CA ASN A 123 3.29 -4.93 -11.66
C ASN A 123 4.29 -6.06 -11.94
N VAL A 124 5.59 -5.80 -11.71
CA VAL A 124 6.68 -6.72 -12.07
C VAL A 124 7.63 -7.04 -10.92
N GLY A 125 7.42 -6.43 -9.74
CA GLY A 125 8.20 -6.71 -8.53
C GLY A 125 9.52 -5.92 -8.41
N TYR A 126 9.84 -5.08 -9.40
CA TYR A 126 11.00 -4.20 -9.39
C TYR A 126 10.71 -2.89 -10.12
N THR A 127 11.54 -1.88 -9.87
CA THR A 127 11.57 -0.60 -10.58
C THR A 127 12.99 -0.33 -11.08
N ASP A 128 13.13 -0.08 -12.38
CA ASP A 128 14.38 0.44 -12.95
C ASP A 128 14.42 1.97 -12.75
N ILE A 129 15.55 2.46 -12.23
CA ILE A 129 15.81 3.87 -11.91
C ILE A 129 16.95 4.35 -12.79
N ILE A 130 16.64 5.25 -13.72
CA ILE A 130 17.58 5.72 -14.73
C ILE A 130 17.97 7.16 -14.43
N VAL A 131 19.26 7.38 -14.23
CA VAL A 131 19.82 8.70 -13.93
C VAL A 131 20.83 9.06 -15.00
N ASN A 132 20.69 10.22 -15.64
CA ASN A 132 21.73 10.71 -16.52
C ASN A 132 22.94 11.17 -15.69
N VAL A 133 24.09 10.56 -15.95
CA VAL A 133 25.40 10.82 -15.35
C VAL A 133 26.38 11.41 -16.38
N GLY A 134 25.88 11.80 -17.56
CA GLY A 134 26.59 12.55 -18.59
C GLY A 134 26.43 14.06 -18.44
N GLU A 135 27.01 14.80 -19.38
CA GLU A 135 26.89 16.26 -19.44
C GLU A 135 25.48 16.65 -19.91
N LEU A 136 24.62 17.03 -18.97
CA LEU A 136 23.30 17.61 -19.27
C LEU A 136 23.43 19.12 -19.47
N ASN A 137 22.87 19.63 -20.57
CA ASN A 137 22.74 21.08 -20.78
C ASN A 137 21.58 21.70 -19.97
N SER A 138 20.68 20.89 -19.41
CA SER A 138 19.40 21.33 -18.84
C SER A 138 19.34 21.38 -17.32
N ASP A 139 20.18 20.62 -16.62
CA ASP A 139 20.45 20.81 -15.20
C ASP A 139 21.82 21.47 -15.16
N MET A 140 21.88 22.77 -14.86
CA MET A 140 23.14 23.51 -14.95
C MET A 140 24.17 22.78 -14.09
N GLU A 141 25.11 22.08 -14.73
CA GLU A 141 26.20 21.31 -14.12
C GLU A 141 26.96 22.11 -13.03
N ALA A 142 26.89 23.44 -13.11
CA ALA A 142 27.39 24.39 -12.10
C ALA A 142 26.68 24.33 -10.73
N ASN A 143 25.44 23.84 -10.66
CA ASN A 143 24.58 23.84 -9.48
C ASN A 143 24.31 22.44 -8.92
N ASP A 144 24.43 21.37 -9.73
CA ASP A 144 24.38 19.96 -9.29
C ASP A 144 25.50 19.12 -9.94
N PRO A 145 26.77 19.36 -9.60
CA PRO A 145 27.91 18.75 -10.30
C PRO A 145 27.99 17.21 -10.18
N ARG A 146 27.17 16.62 -9.31
CA ARG A 146 27.10 15.17 -9.06
C ARG A 146 25.77 14.54 -9.52
N ASN A 147 24.87 15.32 -10.14
CA ASN A 147 23.52 14.89 -10.49
C ASN A 147 22.76 14.27 -9.29
N THR A 148 23.07 14.72 -8.08
CA THR A 148 22.52 14.23 -6.82
C THR A 148 21.04 14.54 -6.70
N TYR A 149 20.63 15.73 -7.13
CA TYR A 149 19.23 16.15 -7.12
C TYR A 149 18.41 15.28 -8.07
N LEU A 150 18.91 15.06 -9.28
CA LEU A 150 18.25 14.19 -10.26
C LEU A 150 18.14 12.75 -9.73
N ALA A 151 19.21 12.21 -9.16
CA ALA A 151 19.18 10.87 -8.58
C ALA A 151 18.14 10.75 -7.44
N LEU A 152 18.09 11.74 -6.53
CA LEU A 152 17.07 11.80 -5.48
C LEU A 152 15.66 11.84 -6.06
N HIS A 153 15.46 12.65 -7.09
CA HIS A 153 14.18 12.81 -7.75
C HIS A 153 13.67 11.48 -8.32
N GLU A 154 14.52 10.76 -9.05
CA GLU A 154 14.15 9.48 -9.65
C GLU A 154 13.97 8.37 -8.60
N ILE A 155 14.76 8.37 -7.52
CA ILE A 155 14.51 7.47 -6.38
C ILE A 155 13.17 7.80 -5.73
N GLY A 156 12.80 9.08 -5.63
CA GLY A 156 11.49 9.52 -5.13
C GLY A 156 10.35 8.94 -5.97
N HIS A 157 10.46 9.02 -7.30
CA HIS A 157 9.52 8.37 -8.21
C HIS A 157 9.46 6.85 -8.03
N ALA A 158 10.60 6.19 -7.86
CA ALA A 158 10.65 4.75 -7.62
C ALA A 158 9.96 4.34 -6.32
N LEU A 159 10.03 5.19 -5.29
CA LEU A 159 9.34 5.02 -4.00
C LEU A 159 7.87 5.48 -4.04
N GLY A 160 7.38 5.98 -5.18
CA GLY A 160 5.98 6.32 -5.40
C GLY A 160 5.61 7.80 -5.24
N LEU A 161 6.59 8.69 -5.07
CA LEU A 161 6.34 10.14 -5.09
C LEU A 161 6.08 10.60 -6.53
N SER A 162 5.19 11.58 -6.68
CA SER A 162 4.93 12.25 -7.96
C SER A 162 5.42 13.68 -7.93
N HIS A 163 5.53 14.34 -9.09
CA HIS A 163 5.83 15.77 -9.07
C HIS A 163 4.68 16.55 -8.42
N PRO A 164 4.95 17.71 -7.79
CA PRO A 164 3.93 18.43 -7.04
C PRO A 164 2.98 19.13 -8.00
N GLY A 165 1.81 18.55 -8.20
CA GLY A 165 0.82 19.01 -9.18
C GLY A 165 -0.52 18.35 -8.96
N LEU A 166 -1.62 19.10 -8.95
CA LEU A 166 -2.92 18.46 -9.18
C LEU A 166 -3.23 18.52 -10.67
N PRO A 167 -3.64 17.41 -11.30
CA PRO A 167 -4.21 17.51 -12.64
C PRO A 167 -5.43 18.44 -12.61
N PRO A 168 -5.79 19.08 -13.73
CA PRO A 168 -7.01 19.88 -13.82
C PRO A 168 -8.23 19.06 -13.34
N ILE A 169 -9.16 19.68 -12.61
CA ILE A 169 -10.33 19.05 -11.93
C ILE A 169 -11.14 18.06 -12.80
N TYR A 170 -11.08 18.17 -14.13
CA TYR A 170 -11.80 17.33 -15.09
C TYR A 170 -11.06 16.04 -15.48
N GLU A 171 -9.77 15.93 -15.14
CA GLU A 171 -8.97 14.71 -15.23
C GLU A 171 -8.97 14.08 -13.83
N THR A 172 -10.08 13.43 -13.49
CA THR A 172 -10.19 12.74 -12.19
C THR A 172 -9.21 11.58 -12.09
N ARG A 173 -8.68 11.37 -10.88
CA ARG A 173 -7.85 10.22 -10.43
C ARG A 173 -8.35 8.82 -10.83
N THR A 174 -9.60 8.69 -11.31
CA THR A 174 -10.28 7.44 -11.67
C THR A 174 -10.31 7.15 -13.18
N THR A 175 -9.87 8.07 -14.03
CA THR A 175 -9.80 7.89 -15.48
C THR A 175 -8.36 7.98 -15.97
N MET A 176 -7.49 7.10 -15.46
CA MET A 176 -6.14 6.91 -16.00
C MET A 176 -6.27 6.54 -17.48
N GLY A 177 -6.01 7.50 -18.36
CA GLY A 177 -5.74 7.21 -19.76
C GLY A 177 -4.39 6.50 -19.90
N PHE A 178 -4.10 5.98 -21.09
CA PHE A 178 -2.79 5.40 -21.44
C PHE A 178 -1.61 6.39 -21.21
N SER A 179 -1.89 7.68 -21.09
CA SER A 179 -0.92 8.76 -20.86
C SER A 179 -0.74 9.16 -19.39
N GLY A 180 -1.37 8.47 -18.43
CA GLY A 180 -1.27 8.77 -17.00
C GLY A 180 -2.01 10.04 -16.56
N ILE A 181 -1.82 10.43 -15.29
CA ILE A 181 -2.28 11.72 -14.75
C ILE A 181 -1.41 12.81 -15.39
N ARG A 182 -2.01 13.90 -15.89
CA ARG A 182 -1.23 15.03 -16.42
C ARG A 182 -0.40 15.65 -15.30
N ASP A 183 0.89 15.43 -15.41
CA ASP A 183 1.88 15.94 -14.47
C ASP A 183 2.11 17.45 -14.62
N ILE A 184 2.37 18.15 -13.51
CA ILE A 184 2.67 19.60 -13.49
C ILE A 184 3.98 19.82 -12.70
N PRO A 185 5.11 19.34 -13.22
CA PRO A 185 6.36 19.30 -12.45
C PRO A 185 6.94 20.68 -12.13
N SER A 186 6.60 21.69 -12.94
CA SER A 186 7.02 23.09 -12.77
C SER A 186 5.94 23.97 -12.15
N TRP A 187 5.05 23.43 -11.30
CA TRP A 187 4.03 24.27 -10.67
C TRP A 187 4.66 25.34 -9.76
N ASP A 188 4.50 26.62 -10.12
CA ASP A 188 5.09 27.79 -9.43
C ASP A 188 4.85 27.88 -7.91
N LEU A 189 3.94 27.06 -7.37
CA LEU A 189 3.69 26.96 -5.92
C LEU A 189 4.81 26.25 -5.16
N TYR A 190 5.56 25.38 -5.84
CA TYR A 190 6.59 24.54 -5.25
C TYR A 190 7.92 24.78 -5.93
N HIS A 191 8.98 24.65 -5.14
CA HIS A 191 10.36 24.55 -5.61
C HIS A 191 11.13 23.48 -4.84
N SER A 192 12.37 23.22 -5.24
CA SER A 192 13.25 22.16 -4.70
C SER A 192 13.50 22.19 -3.18
N LYS A 193 13.14 23.28 -2.48
CA LYS A 193 13.19 23.37 -1.00
C LYS A 193 11.91 22.88 -0.32
N ASP A 194 10.79 22.84 -1.05
CA ASP A 194 9.53 22.31 -0.55
C ASP A 194 9.42 20.81 -0.79
N THR A 195 9.91 20.35 -1.95
CA THR A 195 9.95 18.94 -2.35
C THR A 195 11.03 18.75 -3.41
N ILE A 196 11.77 17.65 -3.30
CA ILE A 196 12.73 17.25 -4.34
C ILE A 196 12.02 16.97 -5.66
N MET A 197 10.72 16.70 -5.63
CA MET A 197 9.93 16.36 -6.81
C MET A 197 9.56 17.56 -7.70
N SER A 198 9.93 18.80 -7.35
CA SER A 198 9.63 19.99 -8.15
C SER A 198 10.74 20.38 -9.12
N TYR A 199 10.43 20.58 -10.41
CA TYR A 199 11.40 21.10 -11.40
C TYR A 199 11.81 22.56 -11.18
N ASN A 200 11.14 23.28 -10.29
CA ASN A 200 11.51 24.65 -9.98
C ASN A 200 12.65 24.64 -8.96
N HIS A 201 13.84 25.11 -9.33
CA HIS A 201 14.95 25.20 -8.37
C HIS A 201 14.84 26.44 -7.49
N HIS A 202 15.11 26.25 -6.18
CA HIS A 202 15.30 27.38 -5.27
C HIS A 202 16.59 28.14 -5.60
N SER A 203 16.63 29.45 -5.31
CA SER A 203 17.77 30.32 -5.65
C SER A 203 19.08 29.97 -4.94
N SER A 204 19.05 29.12 -3.92
CA SER A 204 20.23 28.64 -3.19
C SER A 204 20.88 27.41 -3.83
N GLY A 205 20.35 26.94 -4.96
CA GLY A 205 20.76 25.70 -5.60
C GLY A 205 19.78 24.54 -5.34
N PRO A 206 20.05 23.39 -5.97
CA PRO A 206 19.18 22.22 -5.93
C PRO A 206 19.22 21.53 -4.56
N GLY A 207 18.14 20.82 -4.23
CA GLY A 207 18.06 20.04 -3.00
C GLY A 207 19.09 18.90 -2.99
N GLN A 208 19.62 18.59 -1.81
CA GLN A 208 20.65 17.54 -1.62
C GLN A 208 20.15 16.39 -0.74
N THR A 209 18.90 16.46 -0.28
CA THR A 209 18.21 15.45 0.52
C THR A 209 16.69 15.65 0.37
N TYR A 210 15.91 14.65 0.76
CA TYR A 210 14.46 14.75 0.84
C TYR A 210 14.03 15.82 1.84
N THR A 211 13.02 16.61 1.48
CA THR A 211 12.45 17.60 2.39
C THR A 211 11.56 16.92 3.43
N GLU A 212 11.17 17.65 4.48
CA GLU A 212 10.16 17.19 5.45
C GLU A 212 8.84 16.78 4.74
N GLY A 213 8.47 17.47 3.64
CA GLY A 213 7.28 17.13 2.86
C GLY A 213 7.41 15.81 2.11
N ASP A 214 8.60 15.55 1.54
CA ASP A 214 8.91 14.29 0.87
C ASP A 214 8.91 13.12 1.86
N ILE A 215 9.56 13.27 3.02
CA ILE A 215 9.61 12.24 4.05
C ILE A 215 8.20 11.92 4.58
N LEU A 216 7.36 12.93 4.86
CA LEU A 216 5.98 12.67 5.29
C LEU A 216 5.15 11.97 4.21
N ALA A 217 5.38 12.28 2.93
CA ALA A 217 4.73 11.58 1.83
C ALA A 217 5.19 10.11 1.75
N LEU A 218 6.49 9.85 1.87
CA LEU A 218 7.06 8.50 1.91
C LEU A 218 6.55 7.71 3.11
N GLN A 219 6.51 8.30 4.31
CA GLN A 219 5.94 7.67 5.52
C GLN A 219 4.44 7.40 5.37
N THR A 220 3.71 8.20 4.60
CA THR A 220 2.30 7.92 4.29
C THR A 220 2.17 6.66 3.43
N ILE A 221 3.06 6.47 2.45
CA ILE A 221 3.06 5.29 1.57
C ILE A 221 3.53 4.04 2.33
N TRP A 222 4.71 4.13 2.96
CA TRP A 222 5.47 2.99 3.47
C TRP A 222 5.28 2.78 4.98
N GLY A 223 5.01 3.83 5.73
CA GLY A 223 4.99 3.82 7.20
C GLY A 223 6.22 4.53 7.75
N GLU A 224 6.06 5.14 8.93
CA GLU A 224 7.20 5.59 9.75
C GLU A 224 7.90 4.38 10.37
N GLU A 225 9.22 4.43 10.50
CA GLU A 225 10.01 3.32 11.05
C GLU A 225 9.46 2.80 12.41
N GLY A 226 9.21 1.49 12.47
CA GLY A 226 8.63 0.77 13.61
C GLY A 226 7.12 0.94 13.83
N GLU A 227 6.39 1.57 12.92
CA GLU A 227 4.93 1.73 12.96
C GLU A 227 4.18 0.48 12.46
N TYR A 228 4.74 -0.25 11.48
CA TYR A 228 4.07 -1.40 10.89
C TYR A 228 4.10 -2.60 11.82
N THR A 229 2.94 -3.25 11.88
CA THR A 229 2.76 -4.49 12.61
C THR A 229 2.01 -5.43 11.68
N SER A 230 2.68 -6.49 11.23
CA SER A 230 2.08 -7.44 10.29
C SER A 230 0.71 -7.90 10.78
N PRO A 231 -0.33 -7.91 9.92
CA PRO A 231 -1.65 -8.35 10.31
C PRO A 231 -1.61 -9.75 10.89
N SER A 232 -1.96 -9.85 12.17
CA SER A 232 -2.06 -11.14 12.84
C SER A 232 -3.33 -11.85 12.36
N ILE A 233 -3.19 -12.98 11.67
CA ILE A 233 -4.34 -13.82 11.32
C ILE A 233 -4.57 -14.84 12.43
N ILE A 234 -5.73 -14.74 13.08
CA ILE A 234 -6.15 -15.70 14.10
C ILE A 234 -7.32 -16.50 13.54
N ARG A 235 -7.07 -17.79 13.30
CA ARG A 235 -8.09 -18.71 12.75
C ARG A 235 -9.02 -19.26 13.83
N SER A 236 -10.28 -19.46 13.46
CA SER A 236 -11.25 -20.13 14.32
C SER A 236 -10.85 -21.59 14.55
N ASN A 237 -11.25 -22.13 15.70
CA ASN A 237 -11.04 -23.53 16.03
C ASN A 237 -12.37 -24.28 16.00
N LYS A 238 -12.33 -25.60 15.83
CA LYS A 238 -13.53 -26.42 15.98
C LYS A 238 -13.95 -26.45 17.45
N GLY A 239 -15.21 -26.13 17.73
CA GLY A 239 -15.72 -25.91 19.08
C GLY A 239 -15.37 -24.51 19.59
N LYS A 240 -15.79 -24.19 20.82
CA LYS A 240 -15.57 -22.85 21.37
C LYS A 240 -14.10 -22.57 21.63
N GLY A 241 -13.53 -21.64 20.87
CA GLY A 241 -12.23 -21.03 21.10
C GLY A 241 -12.32 -19.62 21.67
N LYS A 242 -11.12 -19.08 21.94
CA LYS A 242 -10.89 -17.66 22.21
C LYS A 242 -9.89 -17.17 21.17
N MET A 243 -10.26 -16.13 20.44
CA MET A 243 -9.39 -15.44 19.51
C MET A 243 -9.12 -14.06 20.09
N LYS A 244 -7.86 -13.73 20.38
CA LYS A 244 -7.50 -12.50 21.09
C LYS A 244 -6.54 -11.68 20.24
N ALA A 245 -6.92 -10.46 19.88
CA ALA A 245 -6.02 -9.54 19.19
C ALA A 245 -4.77 -9.26 20.03
N GLY A 246 -3.65 -9.15 19.33
CA GLY A 246 -2.34 -8.79 19.88
C GLY A 246 -2.10 -7.29 19.85
N LYS A 247 -0.86 -6.90 19.58
CA LYS A 247 -0.52 -5.54 19.13
C LYS A 247 -0.69 -5.50 17.60
N GLY A 248 -1.10 -4.35 17.07
CA GLY A 248 -1.33 -4.19 15.64
C GLY A 248 -2.70 -4.63 15.15
N THR A 249 -2.84 -4.70 13.82
CA THR A 249 -4.07 -5.16 13.17
C THR A 249 -4.24 -6.68 13.35
N THR A 250 -5.46 -7.14 13.58
CA THR A 250 -5.79 -8.56 13.66
C THR A 250 -6.95 -8.91 12.73
N THR A 251 -6.76 -9.93 11.90
CA THR A 251 -7.85 -10.57 11.15
C THR A 251 -8.30 -11.84 11.85
N PHE A 252 -9.56 -11.88 12.29
CA PHE A 252 -10.19 -13.05 12.88
C PHE A 252 -10.86 -13.89 11.78
N TYR A 253 -10.20 -14.97 11.35
CA TYR A 253 -10.62 -15.71 10.17
C TYR A 253 -11.38 -17.00 10.51
N PHE A 254 -12.64 -17.07 10.11
CA PHE A 254 -13.47 -18.26 10.14
C PHE A 254 -13.39 -18.98 8.79
N ASP A 255 -12.62 -20.06 8.71
CA ASP A 255 -12.34 -20.78 7.46
C ASP A 255 -12.89 -22.22 7.44
N LYS A 256 -13.56 -22.64 8.52
CA LYS A 256 -14.03 -24.00 8.74
C LYS A 256 -15.41 -24.01 9.39
N PHE A 257 -16.27 -24.88 8.90
CA PHE A 257 -17.59 -25.08 9.49
C PHE A 257 -17.52 -25.58 10.94
N ASP A 258 -18.34 -24.97 11.80
CA ASP A 258 -18.76 -25.53 13.07
C ASP A 258 -20.26 -25.31 13.29
N LYS A 259 -20.91 -26.18 14.06
CA LYS A 259 -22.35 -26.09 14.31
C LYS A 259 -22.68 -24.79 15.02
N PHE A 260 -23.68 -24.07 14.51
CA PHE A 260 -24.17 -22.79 15.01
C PHE A 260 -24.87 -22.95 16.37
N LYS A 261 -24.08 -23.02 17.44
CA LYS A 261 -24.53 -23.18 18.83
C LYS A 261 -23.74 -22.25 19.73
N ASN A 262 -24.39 -21.80 20.80
CA ASN A 262 -23.75 -20.96 21.81
C ASN A 262 -22.47 -21.56 22.44
N LYS A 263 -22.36 -22.89 22.48
CA LYS A 263 -21.20 -23.62 23.01
C LYS A 263 -20.06 -23.84 22.00
N ASN A 264 -20.30 -23.48 20.74
CA ASN A 264 -19.35 -23.59 19.63
C ASN A 264 -18.88 -22.19 19.20
N ALA A 265 -19.73 -21.17 19.38
CA ALA A 265 -19.39 -19.82 19.00
C ALA A 265 -18.13 -19.30 19.71
N ASP A 266 -17.12 -18.99 18.90
CA ASP A 266 -15.84 -18.44 19.33
C ASP A 266 -16.01 -17.09 20.02
N LYS A 267 -15.08 -16.79 20.92
CA LYS A 267 -15.01 -15.47 21.56
C LYS A 267 -13.85 -14.67 20.99
N ILE A 268 -14.17 -13.61 20.27
CA ILE A 268 -13.26 -12.54 19.85
C ILE A 268 -13.03 -11.62 21.05
N ILE A 269 -11.76 -11.34 21.35
CA ILE A 269 -11.31 -10.55 22.50
C ILE A 269 -10.39 -9.45 21.98
N ASN A 270 -10.59 -8.22 22.48
CA ASN A 270 -9.82 -7.02 22.12
C ASN A 270 -9.94 -6.59 20.64
N PHE A 271 -11.05 -6.89 19.98
CA PHE A 271 -11.32 -6.36 18.65
C PHE A 271 -11.53 -4.83 18.70
N GLU A 272 -10.81 -4.13 17.84
CA GLU A 272 -10.88 -2.67 17.67
C GLU A 272 -10.93 -2.31 16.18
N ALA A 273 -12.13 -1.98 15.69
CA ALA A 273 -12.34 -1.52 14.31
C ALA A 273 -11.45 -0.31 13.95
N SER A 274 -11.28 0.63 14.89
CA SER A 274 -10.43 1.82 14.71
C SER A 274 -8.94 1.49 14.58
N ARG A 275 -8.50 0.32 15.05
CA ARG A 275 -7.12 -0.16 14.84
C ARG A 275 -6.97 -0.86 13.49
N GLY A 276 -8.07 -1.13 12.77
CA GLY A 276 -8.09 -1.88 11.52
C GLY A 276 -8.32 -3.38 11.69
N ASP A 277 -8.78 -3.85 12.86
CA ASP A 277 -9.12 -5.26 13.03
C ASP A 277 -10.29 -5.66 12.11
N LYS A 278 -10.23 -6.86 11.53
CA LYS A 278 -11.24 -7.37 10.61
C LYS A 278 -11.76 -8.75 11.04
N ILE A 279 -13.00 -9.06 10.66
CA ILE A 279 -13.59 -10.39 10.81
C ILE A 279 -13.73 -11.00 9.43
N ALA A 280 -12.93 -12.01 9.12
CA ALA A 280 -12.97 -12.68 7.83
C ALA A 280 -13.74 -14.00 7.90
N PHE A 281 -14.42 -14.38 6.83
CA PHE A 281 -15.05 -15.69 6.68
C PHE A 281 -15.15 -16.11 5.21
N ASN A 282 -15.42 -17.40 4.99
CA ASN A 282 -15.68 -17.98 3.67
C ASN A 282 -16.93 -18.89 3.68
N GLU A 283 -17.31 -19.40 2.51
CA GLU A 283 -18.44 -20.32 2.36
C GLU A 283 -18.26 -21.66 3.10
N LEU A 284 -17.01 -22.09 3.34
CA LEU A 284 -16.73 -23.28 4.14
C LEU A 284 -17.10 -23.10 5.61
N ALA A 285 -16.91 -21.91 6.17
CA ALA A 285 -17.32 -21.60 7.53
C ALA A 285 -18.81 -21.30 7.64
N LEU A 286 -19.36 -20.60 6.64
CA LEU A 286 -20.74 -20.13 6.59
C LEU A 286 -21.45 -20.66 5.33
N PRO A 287 -21.99 -21.89 5.36
CA PRO A 287 -22.55 -22.54 4.16
C PRO A 287 -23.72 -21.80 3.49
N GLY A 288 -24.42 -20.92 4.21
CA GLY A 288 -25.48 -20.06 3.65
C GLY A 288 -24.98 -19.00 2.65
N LEU A 289 -23.66 -18.81 2.57
CA LEU A 289 -22.99 -17.91 1.62
C LEU A 289 -22.51 -18.61 0.35
N LYS A 290 -22.73 -19.91 0.22
CA LYS A 290 -22.30 -20.66 -0.96
C LYS A 290 -22.85 -20.04 -2.25
N ASP A 291 -22.00 -19.96 -3.27
CA ASP A 291 -22.33 -19.42 -4.60
C ASP A 291 -22.74 -17.93 -4.59
N LYS A 292 -22.29 -17.14 -3.60
CA LYS A 292 -22.48 -15.68 -3.55
C LYS A 292 -21.16 -14.96 -3.72
N ASP A 293 -21.15 -13.88 -4.49
CA ASP A 293 -19.99 -12.99 -4.63
C ASP A 293 -19.91 -11.94 -3.50
N THR A 294 -21.03 -11.71 -2.80
CA THR A 294 -21.16 -10.66 -1.77
C THR A 294 -22.07 -11.14 -0.64
N PHE A 295 -22.03 -10.42 0.50
CA PHE A 295 -22.89 -10.67 1.64
C PHE A 295 -23.56 -9.38 2.12
N SER A 296 -24.71 -9.54 2.77
CA SER A 296 -25.46 -8.46 3.39
C SER A 296 -25.26 -8.45 4.91
N PHE A 297 -25.08 -7.25 5.48
CA PHE A 297 -24.84 -7.06 6.91
C PHE A 297 -25.91 -6.17 7.55
N VAL A 298 -26.30 -6.49 8.79
CA VAL A 298 -27.13 -5.60 9.62
C VAL A 298 -26.78 -5.67 11.10
N SER A 299 -26.72 -4.50 11.74
CA SER A 299 -26.55 -4.38 13.19
C SER A 299 -27.86 -4.00 13.91
N VAL A 300 -28.06 -4.51 15.12
CA VAL A 300 -29.26 -4.23 15.91
C VAL A 300 -29.01 -4.22 17.42
N LYS A 301 -29.58 -3.24 18.13
CA LYS A 301 -29.50 -3.11 19.60
C LYS A 301 -30.66 -3.78 20.35
N ASN A 302 -31.75 -4.16 19.66
CA ASN A 302 -33.03 -4.56 20.26
C ASN A 302 -33.43 -6.00 19.91
N SER A 303 -33.70 -6.83 20.92
CA SER A 303 -34.09 -8.25 20.75
C SER A 303 -35.38 -8.47 19.96
N ARG A 304 -36.36 -7.56 20.02
CA ARG A 304 -37.60 -7.65 19.23
C ARG A 304 -37.29 -7.40 17.75
N LYS A 305 -36.42 -6.41 17.45
CA LYS A 305 -35.97 -6.15 16.08
C LYS A 305 -35.13 -7.32 15.54
N LEU A 306 -34.24 -7.91 16.35
CA LEU A 306 -33.46 -9.09 15.98
C LEU A 306 -34.36 -10.24 15.46
N LYS A 307 -35.46 -10.55 16.18
CA LYS A 307 -36.44 -11.57 15.76
C LYS A 307 -37.18 -11.22 14.46
N ARG A 308 -37.27 -9.93 14.11
CA ARG A 308 -37.87 -9.49 12.83
C ARG A 308 -36.87 -9.59 11.69
N LEU A 309 -35.59 -9.36 11.97
CA LEU A 309 -34.50 -9.46 10.99
C LEU A 309 -34.26 -10.91 10.53
N SER A 310 -34.54 -11.90 11.39
CA SER A 310 -34.54 -13.33 11.05
C SER A 310 -35.67 -13.76 10.09
N LYS A 311 -36.19 -12.83 9.30
CA LYS A 311 -37.19 -13.02 8.24
C LYS A 311 -36.91 -12.11 7.05
N LYS A 312 -35.75 -11.44 7.04
CA LYS A 312 -35.38 -10.42 6.07
C LYS A 312 -34.27 -10.88 5.13
N GLY A 313 -33.66 -12.05 5.39
CA GLY A 313 -32.62 -12.63 4.54
C GLY A 313 -31.32 -11.82 4.54
N TYR A 314 -30.91 -11.30 5.70
CA TYR A 314 -29.57 -10.73 5.86
C TYR A 314 -28.60 -11.87 6.13
N ASP A 315 -27.43 -11.84 5.52
CA ASP A 315 -26.46 -12.93 5.65
C ASP A 315 -25.77 -12.91 7.02
N ILE A 316 -25.34 -11.72 7.46
CA ILE A 316 -24.67 -11.51 8.74
C ILE A 316 -25.47 -10.53 9.59
N ILE A 317 -25.79 -10.94 10.82
CA ILE A 317 -26.57 -10.15 11.76
C ILE A 317 -25.79 -9.98 13.05
N TYR A 318 -25.60 -8.73 13.47
CA TYR A 318 -24.94 -8.41 14.72
C TYR A 318 -25.92 -7.90 15.78
N PHE A 319 -25.98 -8.61 16.91
CA PHE A 319 -26.75 -8.19 18.08
C PHE A 319 -25.86 -7.51 19.12
N GLU A 320 -25.74 -6.18 18.98
CA GLU A 320 -24.80 -5.33 19.71
C GLU A 320 -24.87 -5.49 21.23
N LYS A 321 -26.09 -5.50 21.79
CA LYS A 321 -26.32 -5.56 23.24
C LYS A 321 -25.66 -6.79 23.89
N LYS A 322 -25.51 -7.88 23.12
CA LYS A 322 -24.85 -9.10 23.59
C LYS A 322 -23.49 -9.36 22.95
N GLY A 323 -23.12 -8.59 21.92
CA GLY A 323 -21.92 -8.84 21.14
C GLY A 323 -22.02 -10.13 20.33
N PHE A 324 -23.20 -10.49 19.80
CA PHE A 324 -23.42 -11.79 19.15
C PHE A 324 -23.52 -11.65 17.64
N LEU A 325 -22.73 -12.42 16.90
CA LEU A 325 -22.74 -12.47 15.44
C LEU A 325 -23.45 -13.75 14.97
N TYR A 326 -24.48 -13.58 14.15
CA TYR A 326 -25.25 -14.66 13.56
C TYR A 326 -25.02 -14.68 12.05
N ALA A 327 -24.93 -15.89 11.50
CA ALA A 327 -25.03 -16.12 10.08
C ALA A 327 -26.44 -16.66 9.77
N ASP A 328 -27.04 -16.23 8.67
CA ASP A 328 -28.31 -16.77 8.20
C ASP A 328 -28.08 -17.88 7.16
N GLY A 329 -28.62 -19.06 7.40
CA GLY A 329 -28.49 -20.22 6.52
C GLY A 329 -29.78 -20.61 5.78
N ASN A 330 -30.91 -19.94 6.06
CA ASN A 330 -32.20 -20.30 5.45
C ASN A 330 -32.97 -19.09 4.88
N GLY A 331 -32.28 -17.97 4.71
CA GLY A 331 -32.79 -16.76 4.04
C GLY A 331 -33.98 -16.14 4.78
N SER A 332 -35.12 -15.96 4.11
CA SER A 332 -36.26 -15.26 4.72
C SER A 332 -37.09 -16.13 5.69
N GLN A 333 -36.71 -17.39 5.90
CA GLN A 333 -37.43 -18.28 6.81
C GLN A 333 -37.20 -17.91 8.28
N LYS A 334 -38.04 -18.42 9.19
CA LYS A 334 -37.97 -18.06 10.60
C LYS A 334 -36.69 -18.62 11.25
N ASN A 335 -36.05 -17.79 12.09
CA ASN A 335 -34.76 -18.04 12.73
C ASN A 335 -33.62 -17.89 11.70
N TRP A 336 -32.51 -18.60 11.89
CA TRP A 336 -31.30 -18.45 11.07
C TRP A 336 -30.95 -19.75 10.36
N GLY A 337 -31.90 -20.66 10.21
CA GLY A 337 -31.67 -22.03 9.78
C GLY A 337 -31.54 -23.04 10.92
N ALA A 338 -31.37 -24.30 10.52
CA ALA A 338 -30.92 -25.38 11.37
C ALA A 338 -29.46 -25.14 11.80
N LYS A 339 -28.98 -25.93 12.77
CA LYS A 339 -27.65 -25.72 13.42
C LYS A 339 -26.47 -25.98 12.48
N ASP A 340 -26.74 -26.53 11.32
CA ASP A 340 -25.87 -26.85 10.20
C ASP A 340 -26.04 -25.90 9.02
N GLU A 341 -27.04 -25.03 9.07
CA GLU A 341 -27.31 -24.02 8.05
C GLU A 341 -26.86 -22.63 8.54
N GLY A 342 -27.31 -22.22 9.73
CA GLY A 342 -26.96 -20.91 10.28
C GLY A 342 -27.31 -20.72 11.76
N GLY A 343 -26.93 -19.57 12.29
CA GLY A 343 -27.09 -19.16 13.68
C GLY A 343 -25.82 -18.52 14.26
N LEU A 344 -25.68 -18.59 15.58
CA LEU A 344 -24.60 -17.90 16.31
C LEU A 344 -23.25 -18.58 16.05
N PHE A 345 -22.31 -17.85 15.43
CA PHE A 345 -20.96 -18.34 15.12
C PHE A 345 -19.85 -17.63 15.90
N ALA A 346 -20.06 -16.36 16.29
CA ALA A 346 -19.03 -15.61 17.02
C ALA A 346 -19.62 -14.68 18.09
N LYS A 347 -18.77 -14.34 19.06
CA LYS A 347 -19.06 -13.38 20.12
C LYS A 347 -17.92 -12.38 20.24
N ILE A 348 -18.27 -11.11 20.24
CA ILE A 348 -17.38 -9.97 20.46
C ILE A 348 -17.77 -9.25 21.76
N ALA A 349 -17.01 -8.22 22.16
CA ALA A 349 -17.39 -7.35 23.26
C ALA A 349 -18.77 -6.72 23.02
N LYS A 350 -19.53 -6.53 24.09
CA LYS A 350 -20.88 -5.93 23.98
C LYS A 350 -20.76 -4.48 23.55
N ASN A 351 -21.69 -4.02 22.72
CA ASN A 351 -21.76 -2.66 22.21
C ASN A 351 -20.52 -2.21 21.41
N THR A 352 -19.68 -3.14 20.95
CA THR A 352 -18.69 -2.83 19.89
C THR A 352 -19.46 -2.33 18.68
N SER A 353 -19.06 -1.19 18.11
CA SER A 353 -19.62 -0.70 16.85
C SER A 353 -19.05 -1.52 15.71
N LEU A 354 -19.92 -2.08 14.86
CA LEU A 354 -19.51 -2.80 13.66
C LEU A 354 -20.31 -2.28 12.46
N ASN A 355 -19.64 -2.11 11.33
CA ASN A 355 -20.21 -1.84 10.02
C ASN A 355 -19.84 -2.96 9.03
N VAL A 356 -20.21 -2.82 7.75
CA VAL A 356 -19.90 -3.83 6.73
C VAL A 356 -18.41 -3.91 6.40
N ASP A 357 -17.69 -2.78 6.50
CA ASP A 357 -16.27 -2.66 6.17
C ASP A 357 -15.38 -3.38 7.20
N ASP A 358 -15.91 -3.71 8.38
CA ASP A 358 -15.22 -4.51 9.41
C ASP A 358 -15.12 -6.01 9.05
N PHE A 359 -15.70 -6.43 7.92
CA PHE A 359 -15.75 -7.81 7.48
C PHE A 359 -15.06 -8.03 6.15
N ILE A 360 -14.50 -9.22 5.98
CA ILE A 360 -13.93 -9.69 4.72
C ILE A 360 -14.61 -11.01 4.35
N PHE A 361 -15.12 -11.10 3.14
CA PHE A 361 -15.62 -12.36 2.60
C PHE A 361 -14.64 -12.87 1.55
N TYR A 362 -14.03 -14.03 1.82
CA TYR A 362 -13.16 -14.70 0.87
C TYR A 362 -13.96 -15.74 0.09
N ASP A 363 -13.93 -15.63 -1.22
CA ASP A 363 -14.34 -16.70 -2.13
C ASP A 363 -13.29 -17.82 -2.10
N VAL A 364 -13.72 -19.09 -2.20
CA VAL A 364 -12.83 -20.27 -2.02
C VAL A 364 -13.03 -21.29 -3.12
#